data_AF-A0A2A6NPV6-F1
#
_entry.id   AF-A0A2A6NPV6-F1
#
_cell.length_a   1.000
_cell.length_b   1.000
_cell.length_c   1.000
_cell.angle_alpha   90.00
_cell.angle_beta   90.00
_cell.angle_gamma   90.00
#
_symmetry.space_group_name_H-M   'P 1'
#
loop_
_entity.id
_entity.type
_entity.pdbx_description
1 polymer ?
#
loop_
_entity_poly.entity_id
_entity_poly.type
_entity_poly.pdbx_seq_one_letter_code
_entity_poly.pdbx_strand_id
1 'polypeptide(L)'
;MIAAASLSCTAMPLAVAQPASPDQAQRSPRAGGDRSPAIAAEIWDANHDGVYTCDEWKAYLGRLFDRADHNHDGNLTPAEFEGVRRAGSALADADFGYFDENQDGKITRREFVEKPNEFILQNDKNGDCRVTPEELKGSTTEEKKPGGRGKRS
;
A
#
# COMPACT_ATOMS: atom_id res chain seq x y z
N MET A 1 -32.32 -46.54 -58.51
CA MET A 1 -31.95 -47.97 -58.41
C MET A 1 -30.52 -48.05 -57.95
N ILE A 2 -30.27 -48.89 -56.93
CA ILE A 2 -29.01 -49.56 -56.56
C ILE A 2 -27.88 -48.61 -56.11
N ALA A 3 -27.63 -48.36 -54.82
CA ALA A 3 -27.27 -49.27 -53.71
C ALA A 3 -25.85 -49.85 -53.77
N ALA A 4 -25.22 -49.83 -52.59
CA ALA A 4 -24.08 -50.63 -52.15
C ALA A 4 -22.67 -50.22 -52.64
N ALA A 5 -21.97 -49.45 -51.81
CA ALA A 5 -20.52 -49.41 -51.77
C ALA A 5 -20.04 -49.96 -50.40
N SER A 6 -19.68 -51.23 -50.44
CA SER A 6 -18.46 -51.83 -49.91
C SER A 6 -17.93 -51.40 -48.53
N LEU A 7 -17.97 -52.37 -47.61
CA LEU A 7 -17.08 -52.52 -46.46
C LEU A 7 -15.61 -52.26 -46.85
N SER A 8 -14.89 -51.51 -46.01
CA SER A 8 -13.51 -51.84 -45.69
C SER A 8 -13.09 -51.22 -44.36
N CYS A 9 -12.70 -52.10 -43.44
CA CYS A 9 -11.99 -51.76 -42.21
C CYS A 9 -10.80 -50.84 -42.52
N THR A 10 -10.71 -49.71 -41.82
CA THR A 10 -9.42 -49.05 -41.63
C THR A 10 -9.18 -48.91 -40.13
N ALA A 11 -8.03 -49.44 -39.74
CA ALA A 11 -7.53 -49.55 -38.39
C ALA A 11 -7.43 -48.17 -37.75
N MET A 12 -8.00 -48.03 -36.55
CA MET A 12 -7.73 -46.89 -35.68
C MET A 12 -6.27 -46.93 -35.24
N PRO A 13 -5.45 -45.90 -35.51
CA PRO A 13 -4.16 -45.79 -34.85
C PRO A 13 -4.40 -45.46 -33.37
N LEU A 14 -3.81 -46.28 -32.51
CA LEU A 14 -3.56 -45.99 -31.11
C LEU A 14 -2.86 -44.62 -31.03
N ALA A 15 -3.60 -43.60 -30.62
CA ALA A 15 -3.06 -42.31 -30.29
C ALA A 15 -2.09 -42.50 -29.11
N VAL A 16 -0.80 -42.35 -29.38
CA VAL A 16 0.23 -42.13 -28.37
C VAL A 16 -0.24 -41.00 -27.46
N ALA A 17 -0.51 -41.33 -26.21
CA ALA A 17 -0.70 -40.37 -25.14
C ALA A 17 0.62 -39.60 -24.97
N GLN A 18 0.63 -38.35 -25.41
CA GLN A 18 1.73 -37.42 -25.10
C GLN A 18 1.68 -37.13 -23.59
N PRO A 19 2.81 -37.19 -22.86
CA PRO A 19 2.86 -36.70 -21.49
C PRO A 19 2.63 -35.19 -21.53
N ALA A 20 1.50 -34.74 -20.99
CA ALA A 20 1.24 -33.33 -20.74
C ALA A 20 2.40 -32.78 -19.92
N SER A 21 3.24 -31.97 -20.57
CA SER A 21 4.24 -31.18 -19.86
C SER A 21 3.48 -30.27 -18.89
N PRO A 22 3.90 -30.15 -17.63
CA PRO A 22 3.38 -29.13 -16.73
C PRO A 22 4.00 -27.79 -17.14
N ASP A 23 3.65 -27.32 -18.33
CA ASP A 23 3.94 -25.96 -18.77
C ASP A 23 2.85 -25.06 -18.16
N GLN A 24 3.31 -24.19 -17.28
CA GLN A 24 2.63 -22.98 -16.82
C GLN A 24 1.50 -23.29 -15.83
N ALA A 25 1.82 -23.48 -14.55
CA ALA A 25 2.04 -22.32 -13.69
C ALA A 25 1.24 -21.10 -14.19
N GLN A 26 -0.09 -21.22 -14.16
CA GLN A 26 -1.00 -20.11 -13.98
C GLN A 26 -0.65 -19.44 -12.64
N ARG A 27 0.50 -18.76 -12.61
CA ARG A 27 0.68 -17.59 -11.79
C ARG A 27 -0.27 -16.59 -12.39
N SER A 28 -1.50 -16.58 -11.89
CA SER A 28 -2.34 -15.39 -11.96
C SER A 28 -1.43 -14.20 -11.69
N PRO A 29 -1.40 -13.17 -12.54
CA PRO A 29 -0.88 -11.88 -12.11
C PRO A 29 -1.76 -11.53 -10.92
N ARG A 30 -1.20 -11.62 -9.71
CA ARG A 30 -1.86 -11.04 -8.55
C ARG A 30 -2.04 -9.57 -8.92
N ALA A 31 -3.29 -9.18 -9.12
CA ALA A 31 -3.71 -7.80 -9.25
C ALA A 31 -3.50 -7.12 -7.88
N GLY A 32 -2.24 -6.90 -7.56
CA GLY A 32 -1.71 -6.27 -6.36
C GLY A 32 -0.32 -5.82 -6.78
N GLY A 33 -0.30 -4.87 -7.72
CA GLY A 33 0.89 -4.45 -8.40
C GLY A 33 1.95 -4.02 -7.41
N ASP A 34 3.19 -4.23 -7.83
CA ASP A 34 4.42 -3.61 -7.36
C ASP A 34 4.30 -2.07 -7.43
N ARG A 35 3.35 -1.47 -6.70
CA ARG A 35 3.45 -0.08 -6.32
C ARG A 35 4.56 -0.07 -5.30
N SER A 36 5.78 0.20 -5.77
CA SER A 36 6.88 0.50 -4.87
C SER A 36 6.34 1.45 -3.81
N PRO A 37 6.61 1.24 -2.51
CA PRO A 37 5.99 2.03 -1.47
C PRO A 37 6.35 3.53 -1.61
N ALA A 38 7.40 3.85 -2.38
CA ALA A 38 7.70 5.18 -2.92
C ALA A 38 6.59 5.80 -3.79
N ILE A 39 5.92 5.05 -4.68
CA ILE A 39 4.80 5.55 -5.49
C ILE A 39 3.59 5.90 -4.61
N ALA A 40 3.35 5.13 -3.54
CA ALA A 40 2.33 5.47 -2.56
C ALA A 40 2.74 6.69 -1.73
N ALA A 41 4.04 6.87 -1.49
CA ALA A 41 4.60 8.01 -0.78
C ALA A 41 4.48 9.33 -1.57
N GLU A 42 4.67 9.27 -2.88
CA GLU A 42 4.57 10.41 -3.80
C GLU A 42 3.18 11.07 -3.80
N ILE A 43 2.13 10.34 -3.40
CA ILE A 43 0.74 10.86 -3.33
C ILE A 43 0.59 11.95 -2.26
N TRP A 44 1.41 11.87 -1.20
CA TRP A 44 1.32 12.78 -0.05
C TRP A 44 2.56 13.63 0.17
N ASP A 45 3.63 13.39 -0.60
CA ASP A 45 4.75 14.31 -0.79
C ASP A 45 4.22 15.62 -1.39
N ALA A 46 4.16 16.67 -0.56
CA ALA A 46 3.45 17.89 -0.91
C ALA A 46 4.33 18.86 -1.72
N ASN A 47 5.64 18.79 -1.51
CA ASN A 47 6.62 19.64 -2.18
C ASN A 47 7.32 18.93 -3.36
N HIS A 48 7.09 17.63 -3.53
CA HIS A 48 7.66 16.78 -4.58
C HIS A 48 9.20 16.82 -4.58
N ASP A 49 9.81 16.94 -3.41
CA ASP A 49 11.27 16.94 -3.26
C ASP A 49 11.85 15.53 -3.10
N GLY A 50 11.00 14.50 -2.98
CA GLY A 50 11.39 13.12 -2.77
C GLY A 50 11.91 12.83 -1.35
N VAL A 51 11.74 13.77 -0.43
CA VAL A 51 12.00 13.63 1.02
C VAL A 51 10.66 13.57 1.72
N TYR A 52 10.37 12.42 2.31
CA TYR A 52 9.06 12.15 2.87
C TYR A 52 9.03 12.43 4.36
N THR A 53 8.28 13.43 4.80
CA THR A 53 8.28 13.86 6.22
C THR A 53 6.98 13.53 6.96
N CYS A 54 7.06 13.36 8.28
CA CYS A 54 5.87 13.20 9.12
C CYS A 54 4.91 14.41 9.03
N ASP A 55 5.44 15.62 8.83
CA ASP A 55 4.62 16.82 8.68
C ASP A 55 3.78 16.78 7.40
N GLU A 56 4.34 16.31 6.29
CA GLU A 56 3.60 16.15 5.02
C GLU A 56 2.56 15.06 5.11
N TRP A 57 2.90 13.94 5.73
CA TRP A 57 1.95 12.88 6.01
C TRP A 57 0.78 13.38 6.88
N LYS A 58 1.07 14.10 7.97
CA LYS A 58 0.07 14.73 8.83
C LYS A 58 -0.79 15.74 8.09
N ALA A 59 -0.19 16.55 7.22
CA ALA A 59 -0.91 17.52 6.41
C ALA A 59 -1.84 16.83 5.41
N TYR A 60 -1.40 15.75 4.77
CA TYR A 60 -2.21 14.95 3.88
C TYR A 60 -3.40 14.29 4.60
N LEU A 61 -3.16 13.66 5.75
CA LEU A 61 -4.23 13.09 6.58
C LEU A 61 -5.19 14.18 7.06
N GLY A 62 -4.68 15.35 7.49
CA GLY A 62 -5.52 16.48 7.86
C GLY A 62 -6.45 16.93 6.73
N ARG A 63 -5.94 17.03 5.49
CA ARG A 63 -6.77 17.38 4.32
C ARG A 63 -7.84 16.33 4.03
N LEU A 64 -7.53 15.05 4.17
CA LEU A 64 -8.51 13.98 4.00
C LEU A 64 -9.57 13.98 5.09
N PHE A 65 -9.14 14.23 6.32
CA PHE A 65 -10.01 14.38 7.48
C PHE A 65 -11.01 15.51 7.25
N ASP A 66 -10.52 16.71 6.95
CA ASP A 66 -11.37 17.90 6.72
C ASP A 66 -12.32 17.72 5.52
N ARG A 67 -11.94 16.86 4.55
CA ARG A 67 -12.78 16.52 3.39
C ARG A 67 -13.89 15.53 3.74
N ALA A 68 -13.65 14.62 4.66
CA ALA A 68 -14.56 13.56 5.06
C ALA A 68 -15.48 13.97 6.22
N ASP A 69 -14.99 14.81 7.13
CA ASP A 69 -15.72 15.41 8.25
C ASP A 69 -16.71 16.47 7.71
N HIS A 70 -17.85 15.99 7.22
CA HIS A 70 -18.88 16.83 6.62
C HIS A 70 -19.66 17.65 7.64
N ASN A 71 -19.78 17.15 8.87
CA ASN A 71 -20.49 17.83 9.94
C ASN A 71 -19.57 18.76 10.76
N HIS A 72 -18.25 18.72 10.49
CA HIS A 72 -17.22 19.51 11.17
C HIS A 72 -17.23 19.32 12.68
N ASP A 73 -17.51 18.10 13.14
CA ASP A 73 -17.55 17.77 14.56
C ASP A 73 -16.19 17.38 15.14
N GLY A 74 -15.16 17.27 14.28
CA GLY A 74 -13.80 16.92 14.66
C GLY A 74 -13.57 15.42 14.84
N ASN A 75 -14.53 14.58 14.42
CA ASN A 75 -14.44 13.13 14.43
C ASN A 75 -14.96 12.54 13.10
N LEU A 76 -14.45 11.37 12.73
CA LEU A 76 -14.97 10.60 11.60
C LEU A 76 -15.79 9.43 12.12
N THR A 77 -17.05 9.39 11.69
CA THR A 77 -17.87 8.19 11.82
C THR A 77 -17.51 7.15 10.74
N PRO A 78 -17.92 5.88 10.88
CA PRO A 78 -17.70 4.87 9.84
C PRO A 78 -18.26 5.28 8.47
N ALA A 79 -19.35 6.07 8.45
CA ALA A 79 -19.94 6.57 7.21
C ALA A 79 -19.08 7.67 6.55
N GLU A 80 -18.44 8.52 7.34
CA GLU A 80 -17.54 9.59 6.85
C GLU A 80 -16.17 9.03 6.45
N PHE A 81 -15.71 7.99 7.14
CA PHE A 81 -14.47 7.30 6.80
C PHE A 81 -14.48 6.67 5.40
N GLU A 82 -15.65 6.26 4.90
CA GLU A 82 -15.80 5.88 3.49
C GLU A 82 -15.47 7.03 2.53
N GLY A 83 -15.69 8.29 2.94
CA GLY A 83 -15.24 9.49 2.23
C GLY A 83 -13.71 9.58 2.18
N VAL A 84 -13.02 9.28 3.28
CA VAL A 84 -11.55 9.18 3.33
C VAL A 84 -11.05 8.14 2.34
N ARG A 85 -11.61 6.93 2.35
CA ARG A 85 -11.19 5.83 1.45
C ARG A 85 -11.37 6.16 -0.02
N ARG A 86 -12.42 6.92 -0.36
CA ARG A 86 -12.68 7.39 -1.73
C ARG A 86 -11.77 8.54 -2.14
N ALA A 87 -11.46 9.46 -1.22
CA ALA A 87 -10.65 10.64 -1.50
C ALA A 87 -9.15 10.34 -1.50
N GLY A 88 -8.70 9.45 -0.61
CA GLY A 88 -7.30 9.09 -0.44
C GLY A 88 -7.02 7.69 -0.99
N SER A 89 -6.46 7.60 -2.20
CA SER A 89 -6.09 6.29 -2.77
C SER A 89 -5.05 5.54 -1.93
N ALA A 90 -4.23 6.26 -1.15
CA ALA A 90 -3.30 5.67 -0.19
C ALA A 90 -4.00 5.01 1.02
N LEU A 91 -5.25 5.39 1.32
CA LEU A 91 -6.09 4.86 2.39
C LEU A 91 -7.31 4.09 1.85
N ALA A 92 -7.31 3.68 0.58
CA ALA A 92 -8.45 2.96 0.00
C ALA A 92 -8.75 1.63 0.72
N ASP A 93 -7.68 0.95 1.15
CA ASP A 93 -7.73 -0.31 1.92
C ASP A 93 -7.58 -0.08 3.43
N ALA A 94 -7.66 1.17 3.90
CA ALA A 94 -7.60 1.48 5.31
C ALA A 94 -8.83 0.90 6.06
N ASP A 95 -8.58 0.27 7.19
CA ASP A 95 -9.63 -0.27 8.06
C ASP A 95 -9.98 0.75 9.15
N PHE A 96 -11.26 1.05 9.34
CA PHE A 96 -11.71 2.01 10.36
C PHE A 96 -11.24 1.62 11.77
N GLY A 97 -11.33 0.34 12.12
CA GLY A 97 -10.96 -0.18 13.44
C GLY A 97 -9.46 -0.12 13.73
N TYR A 98 -8.62 0.03 12.70
CA TYR A 98 -7.20 0.32 12.88
C TYR A 98 -6.94 1.73 13.43
N PHE A 99 -7.80 2.68 13.07
CA PHE A 99 -7.67 4.08 13.50
C PHE A 99 -8.42 4.38 14.80
N ASP A 100 -9.53 3.68 15.06
CA ASP A 100 -10.32 3.77 16.29
C ASP A 100 -9.63 3.01 17.44
N GLU A 101 -8.59 3.63 18.00
CA GLU A 101 -7.70 3.01 18.99
C GLU A 101 -8.38 2.78 20.34
N ASN A 102 -9.31 3.66 20.70
CA ASN A 102 -10.09 3.59 21.94
C ASN A 102 -11.40 2.78 21.79
N GLN A 103 -11.75 2.40 20.56
CA GLN A 103 -12.95 1.64 20.18
C GLN A 103 -14.26 2.32 20.60
N ASP A 104 -14.28 3.65 20.57
CA ASP A 104 -15.47 4.45 20.89
C ASP A 104 -16.43 4.60 19.69
N GLY A 105 -16.06 4.06 18.52
CA GLY A 105 -16.84 4.11 17.29
C GLY A 105 -16.65 5.40 16.49
N LYS A 106 -15.66 6.23 16.85
CA LYS A 106 -15.30 7.48 16.18
C LYS A 106 -13.78 7.58 16.06
N ILE A 107 -13.29 8.17 14.98
CA ILE A 107 -11.87 8.48 14.85
C ILE A 107 -11.70 9.98 15.02
N THR A 108 -11.08 10.42 16.11
CA THR A 108 -10.76 11.83 16.30
C THR A 108 -9.69 12.30 15.32
N ARG A 109 -9.63 13.61 15.03
CA ARG A 109 -8.56 14.18 14.20
C ARG A 109 -7.16 13.79 14.71
N ARG A 110 -6.99 13.75 16.02
CA ARG A 110 -5.74 13.37 16.66
C ARG A 110 -5.38 11.91 16.35
N GLU A 111 -6.29 10.98 16.60
CA GLU A 111 -6.08 9.56 16.31
C GLU A 111 -5.81 9.33 14.83
N PHE A 112 -6.44 10.11 13.94
CA PHE A 112 -6.20 9.99 12.51
C PHE A 112 -4.79 10.49 12.12
N VAL A 113 -4.44 11.75 12.45
CA VAL A 113 -3.18 12.38 12.00
C VAL A 113 -1.94 11.89 12.74
N GLU A 114 -2.09 11.34 13.95
CA GLU A 114 -0.96 10.79 14.71
C GLU A 114 -0.54 9.40 14.21
N LYS A 115 -1.31 8.75 13.32
CA LYS A 115 -0.90 7.45 12.78
C LYS A 115 0.37 7.58 11.95
N PRO A 116 1.44 6.88 12.31
CA PRO A 116 2.65 6.87 11.49
C PRO A 116 2.37 6.13 10.18
N ASN A 117 2.93 6.64 9.08
CA ASN A 117 2.89 5.92 7.82
C ASN A 117 3.89 4.75 7.86
N GLU A 118 3.47 3.55 7.41
CA GLU A 118 4.34 2.37 7.36
C GLU A 118 5.60 2.62 6.53
N PHE A 119 5.49 3.42 5.47
CA PHE A 119 6.65 3.80 4.65
C PHE A 119 7.70 4.55 5.47
N ILE A 120 7.30 5.51 6.31
CA ILE A 120 8.23 6.24 7.17
C ILE A 120 8.84 5.28 8.18
N LEU A 121 8.02 4.47 8.88
CA LEU A 121 8.51 3.51 9.87
C LEU A 121 9.53 2.50 9.32
N GLN A 122 9.41 2.11 8.05
CA GLN A 122 10.31 1.14 7.43
C GLN A 122 11.62 1.79 6.95
N ASN A 123 11.59 3.05 6.51
CA ASN A 123 12.70 3.72 5.84
C ASN A 123 13.43 4.76 6.71
N ASP A 124 12.76 5.37 7.70
CA ASP A 124 13.36 6.26 8.70
C ASP A 124 14.21 5.43 9.67
N LYS A 125 15.52 5.35 9.42
CA LYS A 125 16.45 4.58 10.25
C LYS A 125 16.98 5.38 11.43
N ASN A 126 17.05 6.69 11.30
CA ASN A 126 17.66 7.58 12.28
C ASN A 126 16.63 8.11 13.32
N GLY A 127 15.33 7.89 13.08
CA GLY A 127 14.21 8.30 13.93
C GLY A 127 13.93 9.80 13.90
N ASP A 128 14.32 10.50 12.83
CA ASP A 128 14.13 11.95 12.70
C ASP A 128 12.80 12.35 12.04
N CYS A 129 11.93 11.37 11.77
CA CYS A 129 10.63 11.54 11.15
C CYS A 129 10.71 12.07 9.70
N ARG A 130 11.81 11.78 9.00
CA ARG A 130 12.02 12.09 7.59
C ARG A 130 12.63 10.88 6.89
N VAL A 131 12.25 10.68 5.63
CA VAL A 131 12.84 9.65 4.78
C VAL A 131 13.44 10.33 3.57
N THR A 132 14.76 10.39 3.56
CA THR A 132 15.53 10.97 2.45
C THR A 132 15.81 9.93 1.36
N PRO A 133 16.10 10.35 0.12
CA PRO A 133 16.52 9.42 -0.94
C PRO A 133 17.82 8.67 -0.59
N GLU A 134 18.67 9.22 0.26
CA GLU A 134 19.86 8.56 0.81
C GLU A 134 19.49 7.38 1.71
N GLU A 135 18.48 7.54 2.58
CA GLU A 135 17.95 6.49 3.44
C GLU A 135 17.25 5.38 2.65
N LEU A 136 16.53 5.74 1.59
CA LEU A 136 15.93 4.78 0.66
C LEU A 136 16.97 3.92 -0.07
N LYS A 137 18.17 4.47 -0.32
CA LYS A 137 19.27 3.77 -1.00
C LYS A 137 20.10 2.89 -0.06
N GLY A 138 19.78 2.83 1.24
CA GLY A 138 20.48 1.98 2.20
C GLY A 138 21.95 2.35 2.40
N SER A 139 22.34 3.59 2.10
CA SER A 139 23.68 4.07 2.41
C SER A 139 23.64 4.72 3.78
N THR A 140 23.92 3.93 4.80
CA THR A 140 24.31 4.44 6.13
C THR A 140 25.54 5.33 5.96
N THR A 141 25.31 6.62 5.67
CA THR A 141 26.30 7.63 6.01
C THR A 141 26.15 7.82 7.50
N GLU A 142 26.99 7.07 8.19
CA GLU A 142 27.38 7.24 9.58
C GLU A 142 27.53 8.73 9.92
N GLU A 143 26.48 9.37 10.43
CA GLU A 143 26.63 10.50 11.34
C GLU A 143 26.06 10.09 12.71
N LYS A 144 26.84 9.20 13.32
CA LYS A 144 26.95 8.99 14.74
C LYS A 144 26.87 10.35 15.45
N LYS A 145 25.71 10.72 15.99
CA LYS A 145 25.61 11.87 16.90
C LYS A 145 26.13 11.40 18.27
N PRO A 146 27.33 11.76 18.74
CA PRO A 146 27.61 11.62 20.14
C PRO A 146 26.69 12.61 20.85
N GLY A 147 25.72 12.09 21.61
CA GLY A 147 24.97 12.88 22.58
C GLY A 147 25.90 13.36 23.69
N GLY A 148 26.85 14.23 23.35
CA GLY A 148 27.63 15.01 24.29
C GLY A 148 26.71 16.06 24.89
N ARG A 149 26.10 15.75 26.04
CA ARG A 149 25.56 16.77 26.94
C ARG A 149 26.60 17.05 28.03
N GLY A 150 27.67 17.72 27.63
CA GLY A 150 28.65 18.30 28.53
C GLY A 150 28.19 19.67 29.06
N LYS A 151 28.14 19.77 30.40
CA LYS A 151 28.35 20.92 31.28
C LYS A 151 27.44 22.17 31.19
N ARG A 152 26.88 22.49 32.36
CA ARG A 152 26.70 23.83 32.99
C ARG A 152 26.31 23.53 34.45
N SER A 153 26.87 24.08 35.52
CA SER A 153 28.04 24.88 35.84
C SER A 153 28.27 24.68 37.34
#